data_AF-C6WP84-F1
#
_entry.id   AF-C6WP84-F1
#
_cell.length_a   1.000
_cell.length_b   1.000
_cell.length_c   1.000
_cell.angle_alpha   90.00
_cell.angle_beta   90.00
_cell.angle_gamma   90.00
#
_symmetry.space_group_name_H-M   'P 1'
#
loop_
_entity.id
_entity.type
_entity.pdbx_description
1 polymer ?
#
loop_
_entity_poly.entity_id
_entity_poly.type
_entity_poly.pdbx_seq_one_letter_code
_entity_poly.pdbx_strand_id
1 'polypeptide(L)'
;MANGREDFVAALALAVVREIAPEEAVVFSAVRDSYFRDPEATLRGVGAGDRELGTGPGAIAEFGEAVIPYVLALASAVGASLLDRFGDAVVDLLLGRLRHGVEPVGSLSRKQEDAVREAARARARELGLPEEKVDEIIAAMLGSLGRDDR
;
A
#
# COMPACT_ATOMS: atom_id res chain seq x y z
N MET A 1 -16.03 -16.02 -1.66
CA MET A 1 -14.67 -16.61 -1.59
C MET A 1 -13.75 -15.45 -1.30
N ALA A 2 -12.93 -15.51 -0.24
CA ALA A 2 -11.98 -14.46 0.01
C ALA A 2 -10.95 -14.48 -1.13
N ASN A 3 -10.88 -13.38 -1.89
CA ASN A 3 -9.97 -13.25 -3.01
C ASN A 3 -8.58 -13.10 -2.39
N GLY A 4 -7.74 -14.15 -2.37
CA GLY A 4 -6.46 -14.16 -1.62
C GLY A 4 -5.56 -12.95 -1.88
N ARG A 5 -5.68 -12.36 -3.09
CA ARG A 5 -5.07 -11.10 -3.47
C ARG A 5 -5.60 -9.88 -2.70
N GLU A 6 -6.92 -9.71 -2.59
CA GLU A 6 -7.52 -8.58 -1.85
C GLU A 6 -7.18 -8.67 -0.37
N ASP A 7 -7.15 -9.89 0.16
CA ASP A 7 -6.72 -10.17 1.53
C ASP A 7 -5.26 -9.77 1.77
N PHE A 8 -4.36 -10.12 0.83
CA PHE A 8 -2.97 -9.69 0.85
C PHE A 8 -2.84 -8.17 0.80
N VAL A 9 -3.53 -7.51 -0.14
CA VAL A 9 -3.51 -6.05 -0.28
C VAL A 9 -4.00 -5.38 1.00
N ALA A 10 -5.11 -5.84 1.56
CA ALA A 10 -5.67 -5.28 2.79
C ALA A 10 -4.73 -5.49 3.99
N ALA A 11 -4.14 -6.67 4.12
CA ALA A 11 -3.22 -6.98 5.22
C ALA A 11 -1.93 -6.15 5.13
N LEU A 12 -1.34 -6.03 3.93
CA LEU A 12 -0.14 -5.23 3.70
C LEU A 12 -0.42 -3.74 3.94
N ALA A 13 -1.52 -3.24 3.37
CA ALA A 13 -1.89 -1.85 3.54
C ALA A 13 -2.19 -1.49 4.99
N LEU A 14 -2.88 -2.37 5.73
CA LEU A 14 -3.13 -2.15 7.15
C LEU A 14 -1.84 -2.15 7.98
N ALA A 15 -0.89 -3.04 7.68
CA ALA A 15 0.40 -3.08 8.36
C ALA A 15 1.19 -1.77 8.17
N VAL A 16 1.21 -1.27 6.93
CA VAL A 16 1.84 0.02 6.59
C VAL A 16 1.13 1.19 7.27
N VAL A 17 -0.20 1.27 7.19
CA VAL A 17 -0.97 2.37 7.82
C VAL A 17 -0.75 2.40 9.33
N ARG A 18 -0.71 1.24 10.00
CA ARG A 18 -0.41 1.17 11.44
C ARG A 18 0.98 1.70 11.79
N GLU A 19 1.92 1.67 10.86
CA GLU A 19 3.28 2.14 11.06
C GLU A 19 3.42 3.64 10.80
N ILE A 20 2.83 4.15 9.71
CA ILE A 20 3.05 5.53 9.26
C ILE A 20 1.93 6.52 9.64
N ALA A 21 0.72 6.02 9.93
CA ALA A 21 -0.46 6.82 10.28
C ALA A 21 -1.39 6.00 11.21
N PRO A 22 -0.94 5.62 12.42
CA PRO A 22 -1.69 4.74 13.31
C PRO A 22 -3.08 5.28 13.66
N GLU A 23 -3.27 6.59 13.68
CA GLU A 23 -4.54 7.28 13.87
C GLU A 23 -5.55 6.98 12.76
N GLU A 24 -5.11 6.80 11.51
CA GLU A 24 -5.99 6.45 10.39
C GLU A 24 -6.41 4.97 10.42
N ALA A 25 -5.68 4.11 11.14
CA ALA A 25 -5.97 2.67 11.18
C ALA A 25 -7.40 2.36 11.66
N VAL A 26 -8.01 3.24 12.46
CA VAL A 26 -9.39 3.08 12.96
C VAL A 26 -10.44 3.19 11.87
N VAL A 27 -10.18 3.96 10.81
CA VAL A 27 -11.09 4.15 9.66
C VAL A 27 -10.73 3.25 8.47
N PHE A 28 -9.65 2.46 8.58
CA PHE A 28 -9.10 1.64 7.49
C PHE A 28 -10.14 0.73 6.83
N SER A 29 -10.98 0.04 7.61
CA SER A 29 -11.97 -0.90 7.06
C SER A 29 -12.98 -0.22 6.15
N ALA A 30 -13.46 0.97 6.52
CA ALA A 30 -14.41 1.73 5.72
C ALA A 30 -13.78 2.20 4.40
N VAL A 31 -12.54 2.71 4.44
CA VAL A 31 -11.83 3.16 3.24
C VAL A 31 -11.44 1.99 2.35
N ARG A 32 -10.99 0.87 2.92
CA ARG A 32 -10.69 -0.38 2.21
C ARG A 32 -11.90 -0.88 1.42
N ASP A 33 -13.08 -0.92 2.05
CA ASP A 33 -14.29 -1.42 1.42
C ASP A 33 -14.74 -0.50 0.27
N SER A 34 -14.56 0.82 0.42
CA SER A 34 -14.78 1.78 -0.66
C SER A 34 -13.78 1.58 -1.80
N TYR A 35 -12.49 1.42 -1.47
CA TYR A 35 -11.42 1.23 -2.44
C TYR A 35 -11.64 -0.02 -3.29
N PHE A 36 -11.95 -1.18 -2.68
CA PHE A 36 -12.19 -2.40 -3.45
C PHE A 36 -13.48 -2.36 -4.28
N ARG A 37 -14.44 -1.51 -3.91
CA ARG A 37 -15.63 -1.28 -4.73
C ARG A 37 -15.34 -0.42 -5.96
N ASP A 38 -14.59 0.67 -5.78
CA ASP A 38 -14.20 1.59 -6.84
C ASP A 38 -12.86 2.29 -6.50
N PRO A 39 -11.72 1.73 -6.96
CA PRO A 39 -10.40 2.28 -6.68
C PRO A 39 -10.23 3.70 -7.24
N GLU A 40 -10.73 3.93 -8.45
CA GLU A 40 -10.62 5.21 -9.17
C GLU A 40 -11.45 6.31 -8.48
N ALA A 41 -12.68 6.00 -8.07
CA ALA A 41 -13.49 6.96 -7.31
C ALA A 41 -12.87 7.26 -5.93
N THR A 42 -12.36 6.24 -5.24
CA THR A 42 -11.75 6.43 -3.92
C THR A 42 -10.49 7.30 -4.00
N LEU A 43 -9.63 7.08 -5.01
CA LEU A 43 -8.44 7.91 -5.26
C LEU A 43 -8.80 9.34 -5.68
N ARG A 44 -9.84 9.53 -6.50
CA ARG A 44 -10.33 10.87 -6.88
C ARG A 44 -10.92 11.63 -5.69
N GLY A 45 -11.57 10.94 -4.76
CA GLY A 45 -12.16 11.53 -3.56
C GLY A 45 -11.14 12.24 -2.68
N VAL A 46 -9.92 11.70 -2.57
CA VAL A 46 -8.83 12.32 -1.80
C VAL A 46 -8.39 13.66 -2.40
N GLY A 47 -8.42 13.81 -3.72
CA GLY A 47 -8.05 15.05 -4.41
C GLY A 47 -9.20 16.06 -4.61
N ALA A 48 -10.42 15.75 -4.16
CA ALA A 48 -11.62 16.57 -4.40
C ALA A 48 -12.12 17.29 -3.15
N GLY A 49 -11.70 16.88 -1.94
CA GLY A 49 -12.19 17.41 -0.66
C GLY A 49 -11.75 18.83 -0.32
N ASP A 50 -10.64 19.33 -0.88
CA ASP A 50 -10.05 20.63 -0.55
C ASP A 50 -9.85 21.54 -1.78
N ARG A 51 -10.68 21.38 -2.80
CA ARG A 51 -10.63 22.19 -4.02
C ARG A 51 -11.51 23.44 -3.99
N GLU A 52 -11.83 23.96 -2.79
CA GLU A 52 -12.34 25.32 -2.60
C GLU A 52 -11.22 26.19 -2.01
N LEU A 53 -10.65 27.06 -2.87
CA LEU A 53 -9.65 28.13 -2.61
C LEU A 53 -8.21 27.85 -3.09
N GLY A 54 -7.99 27.92 -4.40
CA GLY A 54 -6.62 28.02 -4.95
C GLY A 54 -6.51 27.92 -6.46
N THR A 55 -7.00 28.92 -7.20
CA THR A 55 -6.74 29.04 -8.65
C THR A 55 -5.26 29.37 -8.89
N GLY A 56 -4.46 28.35 -9.17
CA GLY A 56 -3.07 28.49 -9.65
C GLY A 56 -2.61 27.21 -10.37
N PRO A 57 -2.05 27.27 -11.59
CA PRO A 57 -1.69 26.09 -12.38
C PRO A 57 -0.39 25.40 -11.92
N GLY A 58 -0.09 25.36 -10.62
CA GLY A 58 1.21 24.87 -10.14
C GLY A 58 1.30 24.44 -8.66
N ALA A 59 0.18 24.24 -7.96
CA ALA A 59 0.20 23.78 -6.57
C ALA A 59 -0.35 22.35 -6.46
N ILE A 60 0.54 21.38 -6.66
CA ILE A 60 0.41 20.05 -6.04
C ILE A 60 0.90 20.23 -4.60
N ALA A 61 0.11 20.93 -3.79
CA ALA A 61 0.28 21.14 -2.37
C ALA A 61 -1.16 21.38 -1.89
N GLU A 62 -1.77 20.56 -1.03
CA GLU A 62 -1.25 19.77 0.07
C GLU A 62 -1.93 18.39 0.06
N PHE A 63 -1.21 17.33 0.40
CA PHE A 63 -1.85 16.03 0.69
C PHE A 63 -2.69 16.21 1.96
N GLY A 64 -3.97 16.55 1.78
CA GLY A 64 -4.97 16.61 2.84
C GLY A 64 -5.32 15.20 3.34
N GLU A 65 -4.76 14.86 4.49
CA GLU A 65 -5.30 13.99 5.56
C GLU A 65 -5.50 12.48 5.35
N ALA A 66 -5.52 11.90 4.13
CA ALA A 66 -5.84 10.47 3.97
C ALA A 66 -4.77 9.63 3.25
N VAL A 67 -3.96 8.88 4.00
CA VAL A 67 -2.90 8.00 3.47
C VAL A 67 -3.45 6.66 2.94
N ILE A 68 -4.57 6.19 3.51
CA ILE A 68 -5.08 4.83 3.26
C ILE A 68 -5.31 4.52 1.77
N PRO A 69 -5.98 5.37 0.95
CA PRO A 69 -6.22 5.06 -0.46
C PRO A 69 -4.95 4.89 -1.28
N TYR A 70 -3.92 5.68 -0.99
CA TYR A 70 -2.62 5.58 -1.66
C TYR A 70 -1.89 4.30 -1.27
N VAL A 71 -1.89 3.96 0.02
CA VAL A 71 -1.27 2.72 0.50
C VAL A 71 -1.96 1.51 -0.09
N LEU A 72 -3.30 1.50 -0.19
CA LEU A 72 -4.05 0.43 -0.85
C LEU A 72 -3.71 0.32 -2.35
N ALA A 73 -3.55 1.44 -3.04
CA ALA A 73 -3.13 1.45 -4.44
C ALA A 73 -1.72 0.89 -4.65
N LEU A 74 -0.77 1.28 -3.80
CA LEU A 74 0.60 0.75 -3.86
C LEU A 74 0.63 -0.75 -3.49
N ALA A 75 -0.09 -1.16 -2.44
CA ALA A 75 -0.17 -2.56 -2.03
C ALA A 75 -0.83 -3.42 -3.12
N SER A 76 -1.81 -2.87 -3.85
CA SER A 76 -2.44 -3.52 -5.02
C SER A 76 -1.46 -3.78 -6.15
N ALA A 77 -0.58 -2.80 -6.45
CA ALA A 77 0.45 -2.93 -7.46
C ALA A 77 1.54 -3.93 -7.05
N VAL A 78 1.96 -3.89 -5.78
CA VAL A 78 2.91 -4.85 -5.21
C VAL A 78 2.34 -6.28 -5.27
N GLY A 79 1.09 -6.47 -4.83
CA GLY A 79 0.42 -7.77 -4.88
C GLY A 79 0.31 -8.32 -6.30
N ALA A 80 -0.01 -7.48 -7.28
CA ALA A 80 -0.02 -7.86 -8.69
C ALA A 80 1.38 -8.30 -9.18
N SER A 81 2.40 -7.47 -8.93
CA SER A 81 3.78 -7.74 -9.33
C SER A 81 4.32 -9.04 -8.73
N LEU A 82 4.05 -9.30 -7.44
CA LEU A 82 4.48 -10.51 -6.77
C LEU A 82 3.76 -11.75 -7.31
N LEU A 83 2.45 -11.65 -7.54
CA LEU A 83 1.67 -12.71 -8.16
C LEU A 83 2.19 -13.05 -9.56
N ASP A 84 2.40 -12.03 -10.40
CA ASP A 84 2.82 -12.22 -11.79
C ASP A 84 4.24 -12.80 -11.90
N ARG A 85 5.15 -12.39 -11.00
CA ARG A 85 6.58 -12.78 -11.07
C ARG A 85 6.92 -14.04 -10.27
N PHE A 86 6.19 -14.32 -9.19
CA PHE A 86 6.55 -15.39 -8.25
C PHE A 86 5.39 -16.34 -7.91
N GLY A 87 4.16 -16.05 -8.35
CA GLY A 87 2.98 -16.91 -8.18
C GLY A 87 2.29 -16.81 -6.82
N ASP A 88 1.14 -17.48 -6.72
CA ASP A 88 0.26 -17.43 -5.54
C ASP A 88 0.95 -17.88 -4.24
N ALA A 89 1.82 -18.88 -4.31
CA ALA A 89 2.47 -19.44 -3.12
C ALA A 89 3.29 -18.38 -2.33
N VAL A 90 3.89 -17.41 -3.04
CA VAL A 90 4.60 -16.30 -2.37
C VAL A 90 3.62 -15.32 -1.74
N VAL A 91 2.50 -15.02 -2.41
CA VAL A 91 1.47 -14.12 -1.87
C VAL A 91 0.82 -14.73 -0.64
N ASP A 92 0.49 -16.02 -0.66
CA ASP A 92 -0.10 -16.75 0.46
C ASP A 92 0.85 -16.81 1.66
N LEU A 93 2.14 -17.06 1.42
CA LEU A 93 3.16 -17.05 2.47
C LEU A 93 3.24 -15.68 3.15
N LEU A 94 3.30 -14.60 2.36
CA LEU A 94 3.39 -13.24 2.90
C LEU A 94 2.09 -12.80 3.58
N LEU A 95 0.93 -13.21 3.06
CA LEU A 95 -0.37 -13.00 3.71
C LEU A 95 -0.43 -13.73 5.06
N GLY A 96 0.05 -14.98 5.12
CA GLY A 96 0.16 -15.74 6.37
C GLY A 96 1.03 -15.01 7.39
N ARG A 97 2.17 -14.46 6.96
CA ARG A 97 3.06 -13.63 7.80
C ARG A 97 2.34 -12.39 8.33
N LEU A 98 1.68 -11.62 7.46
CA LEU A 98 0.96 -10.39 7.84
C LEU A 98 -0.21 -10.67 8.80
N ARG A 99 -0.88 -11.81 8.67
CA ARG A 99 -2.03 -12.18 9.51
C ARG A 99 -1.64 -12.75 10.86
N HIS A 100 -0.63 -13.61 10.89
CA HIS A 100 -0.32 -14.41 12.06
C HIS A 100 0.92 -13.93 12.81
N GLY A 101 1.68 -12.95 12.27
CA GLY A 101 2.95 -12.53 12.85
C GLY A 101 3.96 -13.68 12.99
N VAL A 102 3.73 -14.79 12.27
CA VAL A 102 4.59 -15.96 12.30
C VAL A 102 5.80 -15.60 11.45
N GLU A 103 6.99 -15.59 12.03
CA GLU A 103 8.25 -15.58 11.29
C GLU A 103 8.38 -16.91 10.51
N PRO A 104 8.19 -16.90 9.19
CA PRO A 104 8.60 -18.01 8.35
C PRO A 104 10.13 -17.93 8.22
N VAL A 105 10.77 -19.10 8.13
CA VAL A 105 12.21 -19.26 7.93
C VAL A 105 12.67 -18.56 6.64
N GLY A 106 12.99 -17.26 6.71
CA GLY A 106 13.57 -16.48 5.61
C GLY A 106 12.95 -15.11 5.38
N SER A 107 13.78 -14.08 5.37
CA SER A 107 13.46 -12.74 4.87
C SER A 107 13.09 -12.76 3.38
N LEU A 108 12.51 -11.67 2.88
CA LEU A 108 12.31 -11.51 1.43
C LEU A 108 13.66 -11.72 0.71
N SER A 109 13.65 -12.49 -0.38
CA SER A 109 14.82 -12.53 -1.27
C SER A 109 15.03 -11.14 -1.88
N ARG A 110 16.28 -10.80 -2.22
CA ARG A 110 16.59 -9.52 -2.89
C ARG A 110 15.72 -9.27 -4.13
N LYS A 111 15.45 -10.31 -4.91
CA LYS A 111 14.56 -10.23 -6.09
C LYS A 111 13.13 -9.84 -5.73
N GLN A 112 12.60 -10.34 -4.61
CA GLN A 112 11.26 -9.98 -4.13
C GLN A 112 11.24 -8.55 -3.59
N GLU A 113 12.26 -8.13 -2.84
CA GLU A 113 12.35 -6.74 -2.41
C GLU A 113 12.43 -5.77 -3.59
N ASP A 114 13.24 -6.08 -4.60
CA ASP A 114 13.37 -5.26 -5.81
C ASP A 114 12.03 -5.19 -6.55
N ALA A 115 11.30 -6.30 -6.64
CA ALA A 115 9.95 -6.32 -7.23
C ALA A 115 8.94 -5.45 -6.45
N VAL A 116 9.02 -5.43 -5.11
CA VAL A 116 8.21 -4.54 -4.26
C VAL A 116 8.56 -3.08 -4.54
N ARG A 117 9.85 -2.72 -4.52
CA ARG A 117 10.34 -1.35 -4.78
C ARG A 117 9.93 -0.87 -6.17
N GLU A 118 10.14 -1.69 -7.20
CA GLU A 118 9.79 -1.35 -8.57
C GLU A 118 8.28 -1.13 -8.73
N ALA A 119 7.46 -2.05 -8.24
CA ALA A 119 6.01 -1.98 -8.40
C ALA A 119 5.41 -0.78 -7.65
N ALA A 120 5.85 -0.56 -6.41
CA ALA A 120 5.39 0.57 -5.60
C ALA A 120 5.79 1.91 -6.22
N ARG A 121 7.04 2.06 -6.69
CA ARG A 121 7.51 3.29 -7.35
C ARG A 121 6.83 3.54 -8.69
N ALA A 122 6.63 2.51 -9.50
CA ALA A 122 5.90 2.64 -10.75
C ALA A 122 4.48 3.16 -10.50
N ARG A 123 3.76 2.55 -9.56
CA ARG A 123 2.41 2.98 -9.21
C ARG A 123 2.38 4.38 -8.59
N ALA A 124 3.34 4.70 -7.73
CA ALA A 124 3.43 6.01 -7.12
C ALA A 124 3.63 7.14 -8.14
N ARG A 125 4.42 6.91 -9.20
CA ARG A 125 4.62 7.88 -10.29
C ARG A 125 3.34 8.12 -11.08
N GLU A 126 2.57 7.07 -11.35
CA GLU A 126 1.25 7.20 -12.00
C GLU A 126 0.29 8.04 -11.16
N LEU A 127 0.40 7.95 -9.83
CA LEU A 127 -0.41 8.69 -8.88
C LEU A 127 0.12 10.10 -8.57
N GLY A 128 1.29 10.48 -9.12
CA GLY A 128 1.92 11.77 -8.87
C GLY A 128 2.37 11.97 -7.41
N LEU A 129 2.71 10.90 -6.70
CA LEU A 129 3.16 10.99 -5.30
C LEU A 129 4.57 11.58 -5.18
N PRO A 130 4.85 12.38 -4.14
CA PRO A 130 6.18 12.92 -3.88
C PRO A 130 7.14 11.81 -3.45
N GLU A 131 8.36 11.82 -3.99
CA GLU A 131 9.34 10.73 -3.81
C GLU A 131 9.64 10.42 -2.34
N GLU A 132 9.74 11.45 -1.49
CA GLU A 132 10.00 11.29 -0.05
C GLU A 132 8.93 10.42 0.65
N LYS A 133 7.65 10.65 0.34
CA LYS A 133 6.55 9.86 0.93
C LYS A 133 6.51 8.45 0.37
N VAL A 134 6.85 8.29 -0.90
CA VAL A 134 6.92 6.99 -1.56
C VAL A 134 7.98 6.12 -0.92
N ASP A 135 9.15 6.67 -0.62
CA ASP A 135 10.22 5.95 0.05
C ASP A 135 9.84 5.56 1.49
N GLU A 136 9.13 6.41 2.22
CA GLU A 136 8.58 6.08 3.56
C GLU A 136 7.59 4.90 3.48
N ILE A 137 6.62 4.95 2.56
CA ILE A 137 5.64 3.88 2.38
C ILE A 137 6.32 2.57 1.96
N ILE A 138 7.31 2.63 1.06
CA ILE A 138 8.06 1.45 0.61
C ILE A 138 8.87 0.85 1.76
N ALA A 139 9.51 1.68 2.58
CA ALA A 139 10.25 1.21 3.74
C ALA A 139 9.33 0.46 4.72
N ALA A 140 8.15 1.02 5.02
CA ALA A 140 7.14 0.37 5.85
C ALA A 140 6.60 -0.93 5.22
N MET A 141 6.41 -0.97 3.89
CA MET A 141 6.01 -2.19 3.18
C MET A 141 7.06 -3.29 3.31
N LEU A 142 8.33 -2.97 3.07
CA LEU A 142 9.43 -3.91 3.19
C LEU A 142 9.63 -4.37 4.64
N GLY A 143 9.50 -3.46 5.61
CA GLY A 143 9.52 -3.81 7.04
C GLY A 143 8.39 -4.77 7.41
N SER A 144 7.17 -4.48 6.95
CA SER A 144 5.99 -5.34 7.18
C SER A 144 6.11 -6.71 6.51
N LEU A 145 6.74 -6.80 5.34
CA LEU A 145 6.94 -8.04 4.62
C LEU A 145 8.19 -8.80 5.07
N GLY A 146 9.16 -8.14 5.69
CA GLY A 146 10.51 -8.65 5.86
C GLY A 146 11.06 -8.62 7.29
N ARG A 147 10.26 -8.32 8.33
CA ARG A 147 10.71 -8.35 9.73
C ARG A 147 11.47 -9.64 10.05
N ASP A 148 12.78 -9.47 10.19
CA ASP A 148 13.67 -10.21 11.08
C ASP A 148 13.55 -9.44 12.40
N ASP A 149 12.86 -9.99 13.40
CA ASP A 149 12.85 -9.37 14.72
C ASP A 149 14.30 -9.41 15.26
N ARG A 150 14.94 -8.23 15.35
CA ARG A 150 16.19 -8.07 16.09
C ARG A 150 15.95 -8.10 17.58
#